data_AF-A0A9E9NNH4-F1
#
_entry.id   AF-A0A9E9NNH4-F1
#
_cell.length_a   1.000
_cell.length_b   1.000
_cell.length_c   1.000
_cell.angle_alpha   90.00
_cell.angle_beta   90.00
_cell.angle_gamma   90.00
#
_symmetry.space_group_name_H-M   'P 1'
#
loop_
_entity.id
_entity.type
_entity.pdbx_description
1 polymer ?
#
loop_
_entity_poly.entity_id
_entity_poly.type
_entity_poly.pdbx_seq_one_letter_code
_entity_poly.pdbx_strand_id
1 'polypeptide(L)'
;MSNHNTLSTPLNIVAVSGGLNSPSKTESLVQAILDELSEAINIKVHFVKLSEIGPLLGGAIYRNQLPQRVQDDLAAVEAADALIVGTPVYRASFTGLFKHFFDFVEQTALVDVPVLLAASGGSDRHALVLEHQLRPLFSFFQAQTLPIGVYATDRDFTPEYTVKSEQLSDRVTLAVARALPILEWAPAKGQRAAAIKTKTEQANQNLGINKQIEQAEVLPSAAVPDLDAAESRLHPKSAKNLTHVA
;
A
#
# COMPACT_ATOMS: atom_id res chain seq x y z
N MET A 1 -6.30 -32.67 -14.87
CA MET A 1 -7.65 -32.29 -14.43
C MET A 1 -7.52 -31.33 -13.26
N SER A 2 -7.65 -30.04 -13.53
CA SER A 2 -8.17 -29.03 -12.60
C SER A 2 -8.38 -27.75 -13.41
N ASN A 3 -9.56 -27.67 -14.02
CA ASN A 3 -10.11 -26.43 -14.55
C ASN A 3 -10.39 -25.50 -13.35
N HIS A 4 -9.63 -24.43 -13.22
CA HIS A 4 -10.04 -23.24 -12.46
C HIS A 4 -9.83 -22.00 -13.33
N ASN A 5 -10.48 -21.97 -14.50
CA ASN A 5 -10.71 -20.73 -15.22
C ASN A 5 -12.07 -20.14 -14.78
N THR A 6 -12.17 -19.82 -13.49
CA THR A 6 -13.12 -18.79 -13.05
C THR A 6 -12.43 -17.47 -13.35
N LEU A 7 -12.95 -16.71 -14.32
CA LEU A 7 -12.47 -15.37 -14.64
C LEU A 7 -12.47 -14.51 -13.36
N SER A 8 -11.34 -14.50 -12.65
CA SER A 8 -11.17 -13.69 -11.46
C SER A 8 -11.12 -12.23 -11.89
N THR A 9 -11.93 -11.39 -11.24
CA THR A 9 -11.86 -9.96 -11.42
C THR A 9 -10.40 -9.52 -11.20
N PRO A 10 -9.81 -8.71 -12.10
CA PRO A 10 -8.43 -8.29 -11.94
C PRO A 10 -8.24 -7.57 -10.60
N LEU A 11 -7.14 -7.85 -9.90
CA LEU A 11 -6.81 -7.12 -8.68
C LEU A 11 -6.44 -5.68 -9.04
N ASN A 12 -6.99 -4.71 -8.30
CA ASN A 12 -6.63 -3.32 -8.46
C ASN A 12 -5.34 -3.05 -7.70
N ILE A 13 -4.25 -2.89 -8.44
CA ILE A 13 -2.93 -2.58 -7.90
C ILE A 13 -2.70 -1.08 -8.05
N VAL A 14 -2.38 -0.41 -6.95
CA VAL A 14 -1.94 0.98 -6.99
C VAL A 14 -0.45 1.05 -6.73
N ALA A 15 0.27 1.57 -7.72
CA ALA A 15 1.67 1.87 -7.59
C ALA A 15 1.87 3.34 -7.22
N VAL A 16 2.73 3.63 -6.26
CA VAL A 16 3.07 5.00 -5.86
C VAL A 16 4.58 5.20 -5.93
N SER A 17 5.05 6.10 -6.80
CA SER A 17 6.46 6.48 -6.87
C SER A 17 6.68 7.86 -6.28
N GLY A 18 7.49 7.92 -5.22
CA GLY A 18 7.94 9.12 -4.53
C GLY A 18 9.08 9.87 -5.22
N GLY A 19 9.44 9.48 -6.45
CA GLY A 19 10.40 10.20 -7.27
C GLY A 19 9.91 11.61 -7.60
N LEU A 20 10.82 12.60 -7.54
CA LEU A 20 10.47 14.01 -7.76
C LEU A 20 10.79 14.51 -9.18
N ASN A 21 11.45 13.68 -9.99
CA ASN A 21 11.89 14.01 -11.34
C ASN A 21 11.40 12.93 -12.32
N SER A 22 11.28 13.28 -13.59
CA SER A 22 11.12 12.32 -14.68
C SER A 22 12.24 12.56 -15.69
N PRO A 23 13.09 11.57 -16.01
CA PRO A 23 13.02 10.16 -15.60
C PRO A 23 13.42 9.93 -14.12
N SER A 24 13.02 8.78 -13.55
CA SER A 24 13.29 8.38 -12.16
C SER A 24 13.63 6.90 -12.02
N LYS A 25 14.75 6.58 -11.36
CA LYS A 25 15.14 5.19 -11.02
C LYS A 25 14.12 4.52 -10.12
N THR A 26 13.47 5.29 -9.24
CA THR A 26 12.39 4.78 -8.39
C THR A 26 11.18 4.37 -9.22
N GLU A 27 10.82 5.17 -10.23
CA GLU A 27 9.73 4.82 -11.15
C GLU A 27 10.06 3.55 -11.93
N SER A 28 11.30 3.43 -12.45
CA SER A 28 11.75 2.23 -13.15
C SER A 28 11.78 1.00 -12.26
N LEU A 29 12.16 1.12 -10.99
CA LEU A 29 12.13 0.02 -10.03
C LEU A 29 10.70 -0.46 -9.77
N VAL A 30 9.78 0.48 -9.53
CA VAL A 30 8.36 0.17 -9.32
C VAL A 30 7.76 -0.46 -10.59
N GLN A 31 8.11 0.03 -11.77
CA GLN A 31 7.69 -0.54 -13.04
C GLN A 31 8.19 -1.98 -13.21
N ALA A 32 9.46 -2.27 -12.90
CA ALA A 32 9.98 -3.64 -12.99
C ALA A 32 9.23 -4.62 -12.06
N ILE A 33 8.82 -4.16 -10.87
CA ILE A 33 8.01 -4.97 -9.95
C ILE A 33 6.59 -5.19 -10.51
N LEU A 34 5.99 -4.14 -11.11
CA LEU A 34 4.67 -4.25 -11.76
C LEU A 34 4.71 -5.21 -12.95
N ASP A 35 5.73 -5.12 -13.79
CA ASP A 35 5.90 -5.96 -14.97
C ASP A 35 5.97 -7.44 -14.54
N GLU A 36 6.85 -7.77 -13.59
CA GLU A 36 6.97 -9.12 -13.02
C GLU A 36 5.65 -9.62 -12.41
N LEU A 37 4.93 -8.76 -11.67
CA LEU A 37 3.63 -9.12 -11.07
C LEU A 37 2.56 -9.38 -12.14
N SER A 38 2.56 -8.60 -13.23
CA SER A 38 1.58 -8.71 -14.31
C SER A 38 1.75 -9.97 -15.15
N GLU A 39 2.96 -10.54 -15.20
CA GLU A 39 3.21 -11.84 -15.81
C GLU A 39 2.64 -12.99 -14.97
N ALA A 40 2.57 -12.82 -13.65
CA ALA A 40 2.13 -13.86 -12.73
C ALA A 40 0.60 -13.89 -12.54
N ILE A 41 -0.06 -12.73 -12.46
CA ILE A 41 -1.50 -12.62 -12.15
C ILE A 41 -2.21 -11.49 -12.93
N ASN A 42 -3.53 -11.63 -13.10
CA ASN A 42 -4.35 -10.61 -13.76
C ASN A 42 -4.55 -9.38 -12.85
N ILE A 43 -3.94 -8.26 -13.22
CA ILE A 43 -3.99 -7.01 -12.46
C ILE A 43 -4.45 -5.83 -13.31
N LYS A 44 -5.10 -4.87 -12.65
CA LYS A 44 -5.39 -3.53 -13.18
C LYS A 44 -4.53 -2.53 -12.41
N VAL A 45 -3.68 -1.79 -13.11
CA VAL A 45 -2.71 -0.87 -12.49
C VAL A 45 -3.20 0.56 -12.56
N HIS A 46 -3.11 1.28 -11.45
CA HIS A 46 -3.12 2.75 -11.39
C HIS A 46 -1.78 3.23 -10.82
N PHE A 47 -1.05 4.05 -11.57
CA PHE A 47 0.31 4.46 -11.19
C PHE A 47 0.35 5.95 -10.83
N VAL A 48 0.43 6.24 -9.53
CA VAL A 48 0.61 7.58 -8.97
C VAL A 48 2.11 7.93 -8.98
N LYS A 49 2.45 9.01 -9.70
CA LYS A 49 3.83 9.50 -9.81
C LYS A 49 3.96 10.89 -9.22
N LEU A 50 4.73 11.03 -8.14
CA LEU A 50 4.92 12.33 -7.49
C LEU A 50 5.73 13.32 -8.34
N SER A 51 6.44 12.84 -9.36
CA SER A 51 7.06 13.68 -10.39
C SER A 51 6.03 14.47 -11.20
N GLU A 52 4.78 13.98 -11.29
CA GLU A 52 3.69 14.63 -12.01
C GLU A 52 2.78 15.44 -11.10
N ILE A 53 2.43 14.91 -9.92
CA ILE A 53 1.46 15.54 -9.01
C ILE A 53 2.13 16.38 -7.91
N GLY A 54 3.45 16.34 -7.80
CA GLY A 54 4.20 16.98 -6.73
C GLY A 54 3.91 18.47 -6.53
N PRO A 55 3.90 19.29 -7.60
CA PRO A 55 3.54 20.70 -7.51
C PRO A 55 2.12 20.96 -6.98
N LEU A 56 1.20 20.00 -7.12
CA LEU A 56 -0.19 20.13 -6.69
C LEU A 56 -0.37 19.93 -5.17
N LEU A 57 0.63 19.36 -4.49
CA LEU A 57 0.58 19.04 -3.06
C LEU A 57 1.04 20.20 -2.16
N GLY A 58 1.90 21.09 -2.68
CA GLY A 58 2.65 22.04 -1.84
C GLY A 58 1.82 23.14 -1.16
N GLY A 59 0.65 23.48 -1.69
CA GLY A 59 -0.23 24.50 -1.12
C GLY A 59 -1.29 23.97 -0.15
N ALA A 60 -1.45 22.65 -0.07
CA ALA A 60 -2.50 22.02 0.72
C ALA A 60 -1.98 21.65 2.11
N ILE A 61 -2.73 22.08 3.13
CA ILE A 61 -2.58 21.68 4.53
C ILE A 61 -3.63 20.61 4.87
N TYR A 62 -4.81 20.68 4.25
CA TYR A 62 -5.92 19.75 4.44
C TYR A 62 -6.31 19.08 3.12
N ARG A 63 -6.84 17.85 3.21
CA ARG A 63 -7.22 17.06 2.03
C ARG A 63 -8.23 17.76 1.12
N ASN A 64 -9.19 18.48 1.68
CA ASN A 64 -10.20 19.22 0.93
C ASN A 64 -9.66 20.42 0.13
N GLN A 65 -8.40 20.82 0.37
CA GLN A 65 -7.70 21.87 -0.40
C GLN A 65 -6.97 21.30 -1.62
N LEU A 66 -6.86 19.97 -1.72
CA LEU A 66 -6.19 19.33 -2.85
C LEU A 66 -7.04 19.44 -4.12
N PRO A 67 -6.42 19.60 -5.29
CA PRO A 67 -7.11 19.48 -6.57
C PRO A 67 -7.78 18.11 -6.73
N GLN A 68 -8.88 18.04 -7.48
CA GLN A 68 -9.62 16.79 -7.71
C GLN A 68 -8.72 15.64 -8.18
N ARG A 69 -7.78 15.90 -9.10
CA ARG A 69 -6.81 14.91 -9.58
C ARG A 69 -6.07 14.20 -8.43
N VAL A 70 -5.62 14.95 -7.42
CA VAL A 70 -4.88 14.37 -6.27
C VAL A 70 -5.84 13.64 -5.32
N GLN A 71 -7.06 14.16 -5.15
CA GLN A 71 -8.10 13.45 -4.38
C GLN A 71 -8.48 12.12 -5.03
N ASP A 72 -8.50 12.05 -6.37
CA ASP A 72 -8.75 10.83 -7.13
C ASP A 72 -7.60 9.82 -6.97
N ASP A 73 -6.35 10.28 -6.97
CA ASP A 73 -5.17 9.43 -6.68
C ASP A 73 -5.19 8.87 -5.25
N LEU A 74 -5.57 9.70 -4.27
CA LEU A 74 -5.76 9.24 -2.89
C LEU A 74 -6.89 8.22 -2.78
N ALA A 75 -8.03 8.47 -3.45
CA ALA A 75 -9.14 7.53 -3.51
C ALA A 75 -8.75 6.19 -4.13
N ALA A 76 -7.91 6.21 -5.17
CA ALA A 76 -7.37 5.00 -5.78
C ALA A 76 -6.52 4.21 -4.77
N VAL A 77 -5.59 4.88 -4.07
CA VAL A 77 -4.74 4.26 -3.04
C VAL A 77 -5.58 3.57 -1.95
N GLU A 78 -6.63 4.24 -1.48
CA GLU A 78 -7.53 3.70 -0.44
C GLU A 78 -8.36 2.51 -0.94
N ALA A 79 -8.71 2.51 -2.24
CA ALA A 79 -9.47 1.47 -2.92
C ALA A 79 -8.64 0.27 -3.38
N ALA A 80 -7.32 0.32 -3.25
CA ALA A 80 -6.41 -0.67 -3.82
C ALA A 80 -6.53 -2.04 -3.15
N ASP A 81 -6.57 -3.12 -3.93
CA ASP A 81 -6.45 -4.47 -3.40
C ASP A 81 -5.04 -4.75 -2.88
N ALA A 82 -4.02 -4.11 -3.46
CA ALA A 82 -2.67 -4.06 -2.94
C ALA A 82 -1.90 -2.83 -3.43
N LEU A 83 -0.85 -2.46 -2.69
CA LEU A 83 0.03 -1.34 -3.02
C LEU A 83 1.44 -1.81 -3.38
N ILE A 84 2.04 -1.14 -4.35
CA ILE A 84 3.50 -1.16 -4.58
C ILE A 84 4.00 0.27 -4.40
N VAL A 85 4.86 0.50 -3.41
CA VAL A 85 5.29 1.85 -3.05
C VAL A 85 6.80 1.96 -3.16
N GLY A 86 7.26 2.95 -3.92
CA GLY A 86 8.67 3.24 -4.15
C GLY A 86 9.00 4.66 -3.74
N THR A 87 10.16 4.91 -3.14
CA THR A 87 10.63 6.28 -2.88
C THR A 87 12.15 6.37 -2.97
N PRO A 88 12.73 7.46 -3.52
CA PRO A 88 14.16 7.65 -3.42
C PRO A 88 14.55 8.03 -1.99
N VAL A 89 15.75 7.63 -1.56
CA VAL A 89 16.28 7.95 -0.25
C VAL A 89 16.75 9.40 -0.20
N TYR A 90 16.06 10.22 0.59
CA TYR A 90 16.41 11.60 0.88
C TYR A 90 16.67 11.74 2.39
N ARG A 91 17.89 12.17 2.76
CA ARG A 91 18.30 12.33 4.16
C ARG A 91 18.01 11.10 5.03
N ALA A 92 18.39 9.92 4.52
CA ALA A 92 18.21 8.61 5.16
C ALA A 92 16.74 8.18 5.39
N SER A 93 15.78 8.83 4.73
CA SER A 93 14.36 8.48 4.77
C SER A 93 13.72 8.55 3.38
N PHE A 94 12.42 8.34 3.32
CA PHE A 94 11.60 8.65 2.15
C PHE A 94 11.56 10.15 1.87
N THR A 95 11.15 10.54 0.65
CA THR A 95 10.99 11.97 0.35
C THR A 95 9.89 12.61 1.20
N GLY A 96 10.08 13.88 1.57
CA GLY A 96 9.06 14.62 2.32
C GLY A 96 7.73 14.72 1.57
N LEU A 97 7.77 14.80 0.23
CA LEU A 97 6.56 14.82 -0.60
C LEU A 97 5.82 13.48 -0.61
N PHE A 98 6.56 12.37 -0.58
CA PHE A 98 5.97 11.04 -0.41
C PHE A 98 5.24 10.95 0.93
N LYS A 99 5.88 11.40 2.01
CA LYS A 99 5.23 11.44 3.32
C LYS A 99 3.99 12.34 3.33
N HIS A 100 4.11 13.54 2.76
CA HIS A 100 3.01 14.50 2.68
C HIS A 100 1.82 13.95 1.86
N PHE A 101 2.07 13.19 0.79
CA PHE A 101 1.01 12.49 0.07
C PHE A 101 0.29 11.47 0.97
N PHE A 102 1.03 10.64 1.72
CA PHE A 102 0.43 9.68 2.65
C PHE A 102 -0.22 10.34 3.87
N ASP A 103 0.15 11.57 4.24
CA ASP A 103 -0.55 12.34 5.29
C ASP A 103 -2.01 12.67 4.94
N PHE A 104 -2.36 12.61 3.65
CA PHE A 104 -3.74 12.78 3.19
C PHE A 104 -4.51 11.47 3.01
N VAL A 105 -3.88 10.32 3.20
CA VAL A 105 -4.58 9.02 3.16
C VAL A 105 -5.35 8.86 4.46
N GLU A 106 -6.60 8.42 4.36
CA GLU A 106 -7.40 8.12 5.55
C GLU A 106 -6.74 6.99 6.34
N GLN A 107 -6.56 7.24 7.64
CA GLN A 107 -5.67 6.47 8.51
C GLN A 107 -5.96 4.97 8.57
N THR A 108 -7.21 4.58 8.40
CA THR A 108 -7.64 3.17 8.49
C THR A 108 -8.05 2.58 7.14
N ALA A 109 -7.88 3.35 6.06
CA ALA A 109 -8.22 2.92 4.71
C ALA A 109 -7.25 1.87 4.15
N LEU A 110 -6.07 1.69 4.77
CA LEU A 110 -5.11 0.66 4.36
C LEU A 110 -5.04 -0.53 5.33
N VAL A 111 -5.97 -0.65 6.28
CA VAL A 111 -6.07 -1.84 7.15
C VAL A 111 -6.13 -3.09 6.27
N ASP A 112 -5.21 -4.01 6.57
CA ASP A 112 -5.00 -5.30 5.88
C ASP A 112 -4.65 -5.23 4.40
N VAL A 113 -4.36 -4.05 3.85
CA VAL A 113 -3.90 -3.94 2.46
C VAL A 113 -2.48 -4.47 2.36
N PRO A 114 -2.19 -5.44 1.47
CA PRO A 114 -0.82 -5.86 1.20
C PRO A 114 0.00 -4.72 0.58
N VAL A 115 1.21 -4.48 1.09
CA VAL A 115 2.09 -3.40 0.59
C VAL A 115 3.49 -3.93 0.29
N LEU A 116 3.90 -3.88 -0.98
CA LEU A 116 5.28 -4.17 -1.40
C LEU A 116 6.11 -2.89 -1.30
N LEU A 117 7.18 -2.94 -0.50
CA LEU A 117 8.04 -1.79 -0.23
C LEU A 117 9.26 -1.78 -1.17
N ALA A 118 9.48 -0.66 -1.83
CA ALA A 118 10.64 -0.41 -2.67
C ALA A 118 11.31 0.92 -2.33
N ALA A 119 12.62 0.99 -2.53
CA ALA A 119 13.36 2.24 -2.42
C ALA A 119 14.59 2.26 -3.32
N SER A 120 15.01 3.45 -3.74
CA SER A 120 16.26 3.64 -4.48
C SER A 120 17.16 4.64 -3.77
N GLY A 121 18.46 4.39 -3.65
CA GLY A 121 19.38 5.35 -3.04
C GLY A 121 20.80 5.28 -3.60
N GLY A 122 21.61 6.31 -3.33
CA GLY A 122 22.97 6.37 -3.87
C GLY A 122 23.97 5.34 -3.31
N SER A 123 23.59 4.58 -2.27
CA SER A 123 24.46 3.60 -1.60
C SER A 123 23.64 2.61 -0.77
N ASP A 124 24.17 1.39 -0.56
CA ASP A 124 23.59 0.36 0.33
C ASP A 124 23.52 0.78 1.80
N ARG A 125 24.26 1.82 2.21
CA ARG A 125 24.27 2.33 3.59
C ARG A 125 22.89 2.75 4.10
N HIS A 126 21.94 3.01 3.20
CA HIS A 126 20.57 3.37 3.54
C HIS A 126 19.54 2.27 3.22
N ALA A 127 19.96 1.04 2.89
CA ALA A 127 19.03 -0.04 2.53
C ALA A 127 18.00 -0.32 3.64
N LEU A 128 18.39 -0.12 4.89
CA LEU A 128 17.53 -0.23 6.07
C LEU A 128 16.39 0.81 6.15
N VAL A 129 16.31 1.77 5.20
CA VAL A 129 15.14 2.66 5.04
C VAL A 129 13.84 1.88 4.85
N LEU A 130 13.90 0.70 4.22
CA LEU A 130 12.75 -0.19 4.05
C LEU A 130 12.17 -0.58 5.41
N GLU A 131 13.04 -0.95 6.36
CA GLU A 131 12.65 -1.52 7.65
C GLU A 131 12.41 -0.47 8.73
N HIS A 132 13.12 0.65 8.68
CA HIS A 132 13.07 1.66 9.74
C HIS A 132 12.28 2.91 9.37
N GLN A 133 11.86 3.08 8.11
CA GLN A 133 11.09 4.25 7.68
C GLN A 133 9.81 3.84 6.94
N LEU A 134 9.94 3.06 5.86
CA LEU A 134 8.78 2.63 5.08
C LEU A 134 7.88 1.65 5.86
N ARG A 135 8.44 0.57 6.40
CA ARG A 135 7.64 -0.43 7.13
C ARG A 135 6.88 0.20 8.32
N PRO A 136 7.49 1.03 9.18
CA PRO A 136 6.77 1.71 10.26
C PRO A 136 5.66 2.65 9.77
N LEU A 137 5.88 3.37 8.65
CA LEU A 137 4.84 4.22 8.05
C LEU A 137 3.62 3.39 7.65
N PHE A 138 3.80 2.24 7.00
CA PHE A 138 2.67 1.39 6.60
C PHE A 138 2.08 0.58 7.75
N SER A 139 2.87 0.24 8.77
CA SER A 139 2.35 -0.34 10.02
C SER A 139 1.46 0.63 10.79
N PHE A 140 1.71 1.95 10.72
CA PHE A 140 0.80 2.96 11.28
C PHE A 140 -0.61 2.88 10.66
N PHE A 141 -0.72 2.60 9.36
CA PHE A 141 -2.01 2.36 8.69
C PHE A 141 -2.56 0.94 8.92
N GLN A 142 -1.90 0.11 9.72
CA GLN A 142 -2.21 -1.32 9.92
C GLN A 142 -2.23 -2.11 8.60
N ALA A 143 -1.40 -1.69 7.64
CA ALA A 143 -1.26 -2.38 6.38
C ALA A 143 -0.38 -3.62 6.52
N GLN A 144 -0.63 -4.63 5.69
CA GLN A 144 0.14 -5.87 5.65
C GLN A 144 1.39 -5.69 4.78
N THR A 145 2.43 -5.10 5.35
CA THR A 145 3.71 -4.94 4.63
C THR A 145 4.29 -6.32 4.27
N LEU A 146 4.58 -6.51 2.99
CA LEU A 146 5.10 -7.78 2.47
C LEU A 146 6.53 -8.04 2.98
N PRO A 147 6.93 -9.32 3.09
CA PRO A 147 8.16 -9.69 3.79
C PRO A 147 9.44 -9.24 3.06
N ILE A 148 9.39 -9.13 1.74
CA ILE A 148 10.55 -8.87 0.90
C ILE A 148 10.45 -7.45 0.33
N GLY A 149 11.21 -6.52 0.90
CA GLY A 149 11.42 -5.20 0.30
C GLY A 149 12.52 -5.22 -0.77
N VAL A 150 12.42 -4.33 -1.75
CA VAL A 150 13.37 -4.20 -2.86
C VAL A 150 14.11 -2.87 -2.77
N TYR A 151 15.43 -2.93 -2.57
CA TYR A 151 16.28 -1.75 -2.54
C TYR A 151 17.21 -1.76 -3.76
N ALA A 152 17.26 -0.65 -4.48
CA ALA A 152 18.14 -0.49 -5.63
C ALA A 152 19.10 0.69 -5.45
N THR A 153 20.25 0.61 -6.08
CA THR A 153 21.24 1.68 -6.13
C THR A 153 21.58 2.06 -7.56
N ASP A 154 22.39 3.10 -7.73
CA ASP A 154 22.77 3.60 -9.05
C ASP A 154 23.43 2.54 -9.95
N ARG A 155 24.11 1.55 -9.36
CA ARG A 155 24.77 0.46 -10.12
C ARG A 155 23.77 -0.45 -10.81
N ASP A 156 22.52 -0.49 -10.34
CA ASP A 156 21.51 -1.42 -10.82
C ASP A 156 20.80 -0.95 -12.10
N PHE A 157 21.10 0.29 -12.52
CA PHE A 157 20.47 0.92 -13.67
C PHE A 157 21.48 1.30 -14.77
N THR A 158 20.99 1.38 -16.00
CA THR A 158 21.66 2.06 -17.11
C THR A 158 21.58 3.59 -16.94
N PRO A 159 22.35 4.38 -17.73
CA PRO A 159 22.18 5.83 -17.80
C PRO A 159 20.76 6.26 -18.18
N GLU A 160 20.03 5.44 -18.93
CA GLU A 160 18.64 5.65 -19.36
C GLU A 160 17.62 5.18 -18.31
N TYR A 161 18.08 4.79 -17.12
CA TYR A 161 17.28 4.33 -15.97
C TYR A 161 16.49 3.05 -16.23
N THR A 162 17.00 2.18 -17.11
CA THR A 162 16.50 0.80 -17.24
C THR A 162 17.23 -0.11 -16.26
N VAL A 163 16.52 -1.07 -15.66
CA VAL A 163 17.10 -2.10 -14.79
C VAL A 163 18.08 -2.95 -15.62
N LYS A 164 19.32 -3.10 -15.16
CA LYS A 164 20.35 -3.93 -15.81
C LYS A 164 20.97 -4.99 -14.91
N SER A 165 20.76 -4.89 -13.60
CA SER A 165 21.37 -5.77 -12.60
C SER A 165 20.56 -7.05 -12.46
N GLU A 166 21.18 -8.18 -12.82
CA GLU A 166 20.59 -9.51 -12.63
C GLU A 166 20.23 -9.77 -11.16
N GLN A 167 21.07 -9.33 -10.23
CA GLN A 167 20.80 -9.45 -8.79
C GLN A 167 19.55 -8.66 -8.36
N LEU A 168 19.31 -7.49 -8.95
CA LEU A 168 18.09 -6.72 -8.69
C LEU A 168 16.88 -7.42 -9.30
N SER A 169 16.99 -7.95 -10.51
CA SER A 169 15.92 -8.74 -11.14
C SER A 169 15.55 -9.97 -10.31
N ASP A 170 16.53 -10.76 -9.86
CA ASP A 170 16.31 -11.91 -8.97
C ASP A 170 15.61 -11.51 -7.67
N ARG A 171 15.96 -10.34 -7.13
CA ARG A 171 15.34 -9.78 -5.93
C ARG A 171 13.88 -9.38 -6.19
N VAL A 172 13.58 -8.81 -7.35
CA VAL A 172 12.21 -8.48 -7.79
C VAL A 172 11.37 -9.75 -7.94
N THR A 173 11.87 -10.76 -8.66
CA THR A 173 11.21 -12.06 -8.81
C THR A 173 10.95 -12.71 -7.45
N LEU A 174 11.93 -12.71 -6.54
CA LEU A 174 11.74 -13.24 -5.19
C LEU A 174 10.68 -12.45 -4.40
N ALA A 175 10.65 -11.12 -4.53
CA ALA A 175 9.67 -10.28 -3.86
C ALA A 175 8.25 -10.57 -4.35
N VAL A 176 8.06 -10.63 -5.66
CA VAL A 176 6.78 -10.96 -6.29
C VAL A 176 6.36 -12.38 -5.93
N ALA A 177 7.25 -13.37 -6.07
CA ALA A 177 6.94 -14.76 -5.73
C ALA A 177 6.50 -14.95 -4.27
N ARG A 178 7.07 -14.20 -3.33
CA ARG A 178 6.65 -14.21 -1.92
C ARG A 178 5.39 -13.40 -1.64
N ALA A 179 5.04 -12.46 -2.52
CA ALA A 179 3.79 -11.69 -2.44
C ALA A 179 2.58 -12.49 -2.94
N LEU A 180 2.73 -13.32 -3.97
CA LEU A 180 1.62 -14.00 -4.66
C LEU A 180 0.64 -14.71 -3.71
N PRO A 181 1.07 -15.55 -2.73
CA PRO A 181 0.11 -16.23 -1.86
C PRO A 181 -0.74 -15.28 -1.01
N ILE A 182 -0.19 -14.11 -0.66
CA ILE A 182 -0.89 -13.08 0.12
C ILE A 182 -1.85 -12.30 -0.79
N LEU A 183 -1.44 -11.97 -2.01
CA LEU A 183 -2.26 -11.27 -3.00
C LEU A 183 -3.44 -12.12 -3.48
N GLU A 184 -3.24 -13.43 -3.68
CA GLU A 184 -4.32 -14.38 -4.03
C GLU A 184 -5.31 -14.58 -2.87
N TRP A 185 -4.81 -14.49 -1.63
CA TRP A 185 -5.65 -14.53 -0.44
C TRP A 185 -6.34 -13.18 -0.15
N ALA A 186 -5.92 -12.09 -0.80
CA ALA A 186 -6.27 -10.72 -0.42
C ALA A 186 -7.77 -10.58 -0.08
N PRO A 187 -8.11 -10.03 1.11
CA PRO A 187 -9.43 -10.22 1.71
C PRO A 187 -10.61 -9.77 0.85
N ALA A 188 -10.41 -8.71 0.06
CA ALA A 188 -11.46 -8.08 -0.71
C ALA A 188 -11.60 -8.61 -2.15
N LYS A 189 -10.65 -9.41 -2.67
CA LYS A 189 -10.69 -10.06 -3.99
C LYS A 189 -11.23 -9.17 -5.14
N GLY A 190 -10.78 -7.91 -5.25
CA GLY A 190 -11.26 -6.99 -6.29
C GLY A 190 -12.45 -6.12 -5.90
N GLN A 191 -12.99 -6.27 -4.69
CA GLN A 191 -14.20 -5.60 -4.21
C GLN A 191 -13.91 -4.46 -3.21
N ARG A 192 -12.63 -4.18 -2.91
CA ARG A 192 -12.27 -3.20 -1.88
C ARG A 192 -12.83 -1.80 -2.17
N ALA A 193 -12.79 -1.39 -3.45
CA ALA A 193 -13.31 -0.09 -3.88
C ALA A 193 -14.74 0.18 -3.41
N ALA A 194 -15.61 -0.83 -3.40
CA ALA A 194 -17.00 -0.67 -2.94
C ALA A 194 -17.08 -0.53 -1.41
N ALA A 195 -16.25 -1.28 -0.68
CA ALA A 195 -16.25 -1.30 0.78
C ALA A 195 -15.78 0.02 1.40
N ILE A 196 -14.85 0.72 0.76
CA ILE A 196 -14.18 1.90 1.32
C ILE A 196 -14.70 3.24 0.77
N LYS A 197 -15.54 3.20 -0.29
CA LYS A 197 -16.01 4.39 -1.03
C LYS A 197 -16.55 5.51 -0.14
N THR A 198 -17.53 5.20 0.71
CA THR A 198 -18.17 6.20 1.60
C THR A 198 -17.16 6.90 2.49
N LYS A 199 -16.14 6.17 2.94
CA LYS A 199 -15.12 6.69 3.83
C LYS A 199 -14.15 7.64 3.12
N THR A 200 -13.72 7.26 1.92
CA THR A 200 -12.93 8.11 1.04
C THR A 200 -13.66 9.43 0.73
N GLU A 201 -14.97 9.37 0.44
CA GLU A 201 -15.80 10.55 0.21
C GLU A 201 -15.87 11.47 1.45
N GLN A 202 -16.01 10.90 2.65
CA GLN A 202 -15.95 11.64 3.92
C GLN A 202 -14.57 12.25 4.17
N ALA A 203 -13.49 11.50 3.90
CA ALA A 203 -12.12 11.97 4.06
C ALA A 203 -11.82 13.17 3.14
N ASN A 204 -12.28 13.14 1.89
CA ASN A 204 -12.15 14.26 0.95
C ASN A 204 -12.77 15.56 1.51
N GLN A 205 -13.78 15.47 2.37
CA GLN A 205 -14.43 16.64 2.96
C GLN A 205 -13.73 17.10 4.26
N ASN A 206 -13.44 16.18 5.17
CA ASN A 206 -13.17 16.50 6.58
C ASN A 206 -12.01 15.72 7.24
N LEU A 207 -11.06 15.17 6.47
CA LEU A 207 -9.93 14.43 7.05
C LEU A 207 -9.10 15.28 8.02
N GLY A 208 -9.01 14.84 9.27
CA GLY A 208 -8.17 15.47 10.30
C GLY A 208 -6.84 14.73 10.45
N ILE A 209 -5.73 15.37 10.09
CA ILE A 209 -4.39 14.74 10.02
C ILE A 209 -3.81 14.38 11.41
N ASN A 210 -4.36 14.94 12.50
CA ASN A 210 -3.88 14.70 13.88
C ASN A 210 -5.04 14.48 14.86
N LYS A 211 -6.08 13.73 14.46
CA LYS A 211 -7.17 13.36 15.36
C LYS A 211 -6.90 12.00 16.01
N GLN A 212 -7.37 11.82 17.24
CA GLN A 212 -7.35 10.52 17.91
C GLN A 212 -8.28 9.56 17.17
N ILE A 213 -7.81 8.34 16.91
CA ILE A 213 -8.63 7.29 16.29
C ILE A 213 -9.61 6.75 17.35
N GLU A 214 -10.89 6.71 17.02
CA GLU A 214 -11.84 5.88 17.76
C GLU A 214 -11.90 4.48 17.12
N GLN A 215 -11.85 3.41 17.92
CA GLN A 215 -11.86 2.02 17.41
C GLN A 215 -13.07 1.72 16.52
N ALA A 216 -14.20 2.37 16.76
CA ALA A 216 -15.42 2.26 15.96
C ALA A 216 -15.27 2.81 14.52
N GLU A 217 -14.24 3.62 14.26
CA GLU A 217 -13.94 4.17 12.93
C GLU A 217 -12.96 3.30 12.13
N VAL A 218 -12.33 2.28 12.74
CA VAL A 218 -11.45 1.36 12.03
C VAL A 218 -12.29 0.49 11.10
N LEU A 219 -12.02 0.55 9.79
CA LEU A 219 -12.71 -0.33 8.86
C LEU A 219 -12.44 -1.77 9.27
N PRO A 220 -13.49 -2.55 9.50
CA PRO A 220 -13.30 -3.95 9.80
C PRO A 220 -12.67 -4.58 8.56
N SER A 221 -11.63 -5.39 8.78
CA SER A 221 -10.95 -6.12 7.71
C SER A 221 -11.98 -6.80 6.82
N ALA A 222 -11.75 -6.91 5.51
CA ALA A 222 -12.62 -7.77 4.70
C ALA A 222 -12.59 -9.25 5.18
N ALA A 223 -11.55 -9.66 5.93
CA ALA A 223 -11.49 -10.96 6.60
C ALA A 223 -12.16 -10.98 7.98
N VAL A 224 -12.31 -9.80 8.62
CA VAL A 224 -12.93 -9.59 9.94
C VAL A 224 -13.90 -8.40 9.82
N PRO A 225 -15.04 -8.57 9.13
CA PRO A 225 -15.99 -7.49 8.82
C PRO A 225 -16.79 -7.00 10.04
N ASP A 226 -16.66 -7.69 11.19
CA ASP A 226 -17.29 -7.35 12.46
C ASP A 226 -16.33 -7.73 13.60
N LEU A 227 -15.83 -6.72 14.33
CA LEU A 227 -14.91 -6.91 15.45
C LEU A 227 -15.59 -7.60 16.64
N ASP A 228 -16.86 -7.31 16.91
CA ASP A 228 -17.61 -7.94 18.01
C ASP A 228 -17.80 -9.44 17.74
N ALA A 229 -18.06 -9.82 16.49
CA ALA A 229 -18.13 -11.21 16.07
C ALA A 229 -16.77 -11.93 16.14
N ALA A 230 -15.66 -11.24 15.92
CA ALA A 230 -14.32 -11.82 16.08
C ALA A 230 -13.93 -11.94 17.55
N GLU A 231 -14.15 -10.91 18.36
CA GLU A 231 -13.86 -10.91 19.79
C GLU A 231 -14.66 -11.97 20.54
N SER A 232 -15.93 -12.17 20.17
CA SER A 232 -16.77 -13.24 20.75
C SER A 232 -16.27 -14.67 20.42
N ARG A 233 -15.51 -14.86 19.35
CA ARG A 233 -14.81 -16.13 19.04
C ARG A 233 -13.54 -16.32 19.86
N LEU A 234 -12.84 -15.23 20.18
CA LEU A 234 -11.63 -15.23 21.02
C LEU A 234 -11.96 -15.41 22.51
N HIS A 235 -13.08 -14.81 22.93
CA HIS A 235 -13.62 -14.88 24.27
C HIS A 235 -15.04 -15.45 24.20
N PRO A 236 -15.21 -16.77 23.96
CA PRO A 236 -16.52 -17.38 24.08
C PRO A 236 -17.01 -17.10 25.49
N LYS A 237 -18.12 -16.35 25.62
CA LYS A 237 -18.72 -16.00 26.91
C LYS A 237 -18.64 -17.23 27.80
N SER A 238 -17.93 -17.12 28.93
CA SER A 238 -17.98 -18.14 29.97
C SER A 238 -19.44 -18.30 30.35
N ALA A 239 -20.08 -19.33 29.79
CA ALA A 239 -21.37 -19.80 30.24
C ALA A 239 -21.13 -20.38 31.63
N LYS A 240 -21.06 -19.51 32.64
CA LYS A 240 -21.30 -19.92 34.01
C LYS A 240 -22.77 -20.31 34.07
N ASN A 241 -22.98 -21.60 33.85
CA ASN A 241 -24.03 -22.38 34.48
C ASN A 241 -24.18 -21.92 35.94
N LEU A 242 -25.32 -21.30 36.24
CA LEU A 242 -25.95 -21.40 37.54
C LEU A 242 -27.46 -21.54 37.30
N THR A 243 -27.84 -22.70 36.77
CA THR A 243 -29.12 -23.31 37.13
C THR A 243 -28.94 -24.06 38.45
N HIS A 244 -29.89 -23.81 39.37
CA HIS A 244 -30.20 -24.49 40.63
C HIS A 244 -29.24 -24.31 41.81
N VAL A 245 -29.72 -23.62 42.87
CA VAL A 245 -30.34 -24.29 44.02
C VAL A 245 -31.55 -23.45 44.47
N ALA A 246 -32.58 -24.16 44.96
CA ALA A 246 -33.91 -23.72 45.38
C ALA A 246 -33.94 -22.60 46.44
#